data_AF-A0AAW3LV13-F1
#
_entry.id   AF-A0AAW3LV13-F1
#
_cell.length_a   1.000
_cell.length_b   1.000
_cell.length_c   1.000
_cell.angle_alpha   90.00
_cell.angle_beta   90.00
_cell.angle_gamma   90.00
#
_symmetry.space_group_name_H-M   'P 1'
#
loop_
_entity.id
_entity.type
_entity.pdbx_description
1 polymer ?
#
loop_
_entity_poly.entity_id
_entity_poly.type
_entity_poly.pdbx_seq_one_letter_code
_entity_poly.pdbx_strand_id
1 'polypeptide(L)'
;MNADAALKAAVSSTLGGEQILIRVESLDYALSEINTSVADLEDILAIYKGKHDPLVTAGDAKALLQKVCGSLNRNPYAVRPRFAAFAQELEDDIEASDWALRLRDRLGLAHLPPTNAYGPHPVVLMCYRVREVAERAHALHANHPLAVPTVLDSEPYEIFHPSPCEQDYGRTLNLAGLGDDDRLASEVLHMRIDYVPSHIWKVGSITARADTSSARLSKLRGDHLALLQLLSDRDDFGVL
;
A
#
# COMPACT_ATOMS: atom_id res chain seq x y z
N MET A 1 5.24 -28.22 5.34
CA MET A 1 6.41 -27.65 6.04
C MET A 1 7.08 -26.74 5.01
N ASN A 2 6.68 -25.46 5.01
CA ASN A 2 7.01 -24.49 3.96
C ASN A 2 8.41 -23.91 4.17
N ALA A 3 9.44 -24.73 3.93
CA ALA A 3 10.83 -24.32 4.14
C ALA A 3 11.37 -23.43 3.00
N ASP A 4 10.70 -23.37 1.84
CA ASP A 4 11.15 -22.65 0.65
C ASP A 4 10.46 -21.29 0.41
N ALA A 5 9.80 -20.72 1.41
CA ALA A 5 9.20 -19.38 1.31
C ALA A 5 10.25 -18.23 1.40
N ALA A 6 11.50 -18.50 1.04
CA ALA A 6 12.54 -17.49 0.95
C ALA A 6 12.43 -16.82 -0.43
N LEU A 7 12.03 -15.54 -0.44
CA LEU A 7 12.15 -14.71 -1.63
C LEU A 7 13.59 -14.77 -2.15
N LYS A 8 13.73 -15.02 -3.46
CA LYS A 8 15.02 -14.92 -4.13
C LYS A 8 15.59 -13.51 -3.92
N ALA A 9 16.91 -13.39 -3.89
CA ALA A 9 17.62 -12.12 -3.62
C ALA A 9 17.23 -10.96 -4.58
N ALA A 10 16.61 -11.28 -5.72
CA ALA A 10 15.87 -10.36 -6.55
C ALA A 10 14.37 -10.53 -6.24
N VAL A 11 13.83 -9.65 -5.40
CA VAL A 11 12.46 -9.78 -4.87
C VAL A 11 11.41 -9.61 -5.98
N SER A 12 11.65 -8.78 -7.00
CA SER A 12 10.89 -8.86 -8.27
C SER A 12 11.57 -8.22 -9.48
N SER A 13 12.79 -7.69 -9.34
CA SER A 13 13.52 -7.09 -10.47
C SER A 13 15.03 -7.03 -10.27
N THR A 14 15.74 -6.61 -11.32
CA THR A 14 17.18 -6.29 -11.33
C THR A 14 17.58 -5.20 -10.33
N LEU A 15 16.62 -4.44 -9.80
CA LEU A 15 16.86 -3.36 -8.84
C LEU A 15 17.08 -3.88 -7.40
N GLY A 16 16.68 -5.12 -7.09
CA GLY A 16 16.88 -5.74 -5.78
C GLY A 16 16.48 -4.84 -4.59
N GLY A 17 17.43 -4.53 -3.72
CA GLY A 17 17.19 -3.67 -2.54
C GLY A 17 16.80 -2.22 -2.84
N GLU A 18 17.03 -1.73 -4.06
CA GLU A 18 16.67 -0.37 -4.49
C GLU A 18 15.24 -0.26 -5.03
N GLN A 19 14.51 -1.38 -5.11
CA GLN A 19 13.08 -1.34 -5.40
C GLN A 19 12.34 -0.49 -4.36
N ILE A 20 11.31 0.22 -4.82
CA ILE A 20 10.54 1.15 -3.99
C ILE A 20 9.24 0.45 -3.67
N LEU A 21 8.99 0.28 -2.38
CA LEU A 21 7.72 -0.14 -1.85
C LEU A 21 6.86 1.08 -1.57
N ILE A 22 5.57 0.96 -1.90
CA ILE A 22 4.55 1.95 -1.55
C ILE A 22 3.45 1.34 -0.71
N ARG A 23 2.88 2.17 0.16
CA ARG A 23 1.71 1.81 0.95
C ARG A 23 0.79 3.02 1.12
N VAL A 24 -0.51 2.79 0.98
CA VAL A 24 -1.53 3.79 1.33
C VAL A 24 -1.96 3.56 2.77
N GLU A 25 -1.79 4.56 3.62
CA GLU A 25 -2.20 4.52 5.03
C GLU A 25 -3.40 5.43 5.27
N SER A 26 -4.31 4.99 6.14
CA SER A 26 -5.34 5.87 6.70
C SER A 26 -4.69 6.89 7.64
N LEU A 27 -5.07 8.15 7.47
CA LEU A 27 -4.65 9.25 8.33
C LEU A 27 -5.67 9.58 9.44
N ASP A 28 -6.83 8.92 9.49
CA ASP A 28 -7.92 9.26 10.44
C ASP A 28 -7.44 9.42 11.88
N TYR A 29 -6.68 8.43 12.35
CA TYR A 29 -6.16 8.42 13.71
C TYR A 29 -5.15 9.56 13.93
N ALA A 30 -4.25 9.77 12.96
CA ALA A 30 -3.19 10.77 13.07
C ALA A 30 -3.71 12.20 13.00
N LEU A 31 -4.67 12.48 12.11
CA LEU A 31 -5.29 13.81 12.02
C LEU A 31 -6.05 14.16 13.30
N SER A 32 -6.76 13.20 13.88
CA SER A 32 -7.48 13.39 15.14
C SER A 32 -6.52 13.62 16.32
N GLU A 33 -5.43 12.86 16.43
CA GLU A 33 -4.44 13.01 17.51
C GLU A 33 -3.68 14.35 17.41
N ILE A 34 -3.36 14.79 16.19
CA ILE A 34 -2.50 15.95 15.94
C ILE A 34 -3.30 17.24 15.75
N ASN A 35 -4.62 17.13 15.55
CA ASN A 35 -5.54 18.24 15.28
C ASN A 35 -5.10 19.07 14.06
N THR A 36 -5.00 18.41 12.91
CA THR A 36 -4.61 19.01 11.63
C THR A 36 -5.51 18.52 10.51
N SER A 37 -5.52 19.20 9.36
CA SER A 37 -6.30 18.80 8.18
C SER A 37 -5.43 18.19 7.09
N VAL A 38 -6.05 17.52 6.12
CA VAL A 38 -5.36 17.00 4.93
C VAL A 38 -4.68 18.14 4.16
N ALA A 39 -5.38 19.26 3.96
CA ALA A 39 -4.86 20.42 3.23
C ALA A 39 -3.64 21.03 3.94
N ASP A 40 -3.69 21.15 5.27
CA ASP A 40 -2.54 21.64 6.05
C ASP A 40 -1.35 20.66 5.93
N LEU A 41 -1.60 19.35 5.97
CA LEU A 41 -0.54 18.35 5.80
C LEU A 41 0.05 18.34 4.39
N GLU A 42 -0.75 18.55 3.35
CA GLU A 42 -0.25 18.71 1.98
C GLU A 42 0.68 19.92 1.87
N ASP A 43 0.30 21.05 2.47
CA ASP A 43 1.12 22.26 2.47
C ASP A 43 2.41 22.10 3.28
N ILE A 44 2.31 21.49 4.46
CA ILE A 44 3.46 21.15 5.32
C ILE A 44 4.42 20.19 4.60
N LEU A 45 3.89 19.21 3.87
CA LEU A 45 4.72 18.32 3.07
C LEU A 45 5.42 19.08 1.93
N ALA A 46 4.74 20.02 1.29
CA ALA A 46 5.36 20.86 0.27
C ALA A 46 6.49 21.72 0.86
N ILE A 47 6.31 22.30 2.04
CA ILE A 47 7.34 23.08 2.76
C ILE A 47 8.53 22.19 3.12
N TYR A 48 8.28 21.00 3.66
CA TYR A 48 9.32 20.01 3.94
C TYR A 48 10.13 19.63 2.70
N LYS A 49 9.50 19.61 1.52
CA LYS A 49 10.13 19.33 0.22
C LYS A 49 10.78 20.55 -0.44
N GLY A 50 10.75 21.73 0.19
CA GLY A 50 11.45 22.91 -0.28
C GLY A 50 10.57 24.05 -0.79
N LYS A 51 9.23 23.97 -0.66
CA LYS A 51 8.36 25.15 -0.84
C LYS A 51 8.74 26.20 0.21
N HIS A 52 8.94 27.44 -0.23
CA HIS A 52 9.16 28.55 0.67
C HIS A 52 7.83 29.02 1.29
N ASP A 53 7.83 29.20 2.61
CA ASP A 53 6.73 29.80 3.36
C ASP A 53 7.29 30.84 4.35
N PRO A 54 6.68 32.02 4.49
CA PRO A 54 7.19 33.08 5.35
C PRO A 54 6.96 32.85 6.85
N LEU A 55 6.05 31.95 7.23
CA LEU A 55 5.62 31.71 8.61
C LEU A 55 6.06 30.35 9.14
N VAL A 56 6.24 29.37 8.26
CA VAL A 56 6.57 27.99 8.62
C VAL A 56 7.91 27.59 8.02
N THR A 57 8.84 27.17 8.87
CA THR A 57 10.16 26.70 8.39
C THR A 57 10.13 25.22 7.99
N ALA A 58 11.14 24.79 7.23
CA ALA A 58 11.35 23.36 6.96
C ALA A 58 11.55 22.53 8.25
N GLY A 59 12.08 23.15 9.32
CA GLY A 59 12.22 22.53 10.63
C GLY A 59 10.87 22.29 11.31
N ASP A 60 9.97 23.28 11.26
CA ASP A 60 8.61 23.18 11.79
C ASP A 60 7.80 22.13 11.02
N ALA A 61 7.91 22.16 9.69
CA ALA A 61 7.29 21.17 8.81
C ALA A 61 7.78 19.75 9.14
N LYS A 62 9.09 19.56 9.28
CA LYS A 62 9.68 18.28 9.70
C LYS A 62 9.14 17.83 11.05
N ALA A 63 9.05 18.73 12.03
CA ALA A 63 8.55 18.41 13.37
C ALA A 63 7.08 17.96 13.35
N LEU A 64 6.24 18.59 12.52
CA LEU A 64 4.84 18.15 12.37
C LEU A 64 4.76 16.78 11.68
N LEU A 65 5.50 16.56 10.60
CA LEU A 65 5.54 15.25 9.92
C LEU A 65 6.09 14.14 10.83
N GLN A 66 7.02 14.46 11.74
CA GLN A 66 7.48 13.51 12.77
C GLN A 66 6.36 13.12 13.74
N LYS A 67 5.47 14.07 14.11
CA LYS A 67 4.29 13.75 14.92
C LYS A 67 3.34 12.82 14.15
N VAL A 68 3.11 13.08 12.86
CA VAL A 68 2.29 12.22 11.98
C VAL A 68 2.85 10.81 11.93
N CYS A 69 4.15 10.66 11.63
CA CYS A 69 4.82 9.36 11.63
C CYS A 69 4.74 8.68 13.00
N GLY A 70 4.95 9.44 14.08
CA GLY A 70 4.84 8.94 15.44
C GLY A 70 3.45 8.40 15.78
N SER A 71 2.39 9.07 15.34
CA SER A 71 1.02 8.62 15.50
C SER A 71 0.76 7.32 14.72
N LEU A 72 1.13 7.30 13.43
CA LEU A 72 1.00 6.10 12.58
C LEU A 72 1.76 4.90 13.17
N ASN A 73 2.97 5.12 13.67
CA ASN A 73 3.78 4.09 14.32
C ASN A 73 3.15 3.62 15.64
N ARG A 74 2.49 4.48 16.41
CA ARG A 74 1.85 4.08 17.69
C ARG A 74 0.46 3.50 17.51
N ASN A 75 -0.14 3.59 16.32
CA ASN A 75 -1.48 3.12 16.08
C ASN A 75 -1.62 1.63 16.46
N PRO A 76 -2.43 1.27 17.47
CA PRO A 76 -2.56 -0.10 17.95
C PRO A 76 -3.25 -1.02 16.93
N TYR A 77 -3.85 -0.47 15.88
CA TYR A 77 -4.38 -1.24 14.75
C TYR A 77 -3.31 -1.53 13.68
N ALA A 78 -2.11 -0.93 13.80
CA ALA A 78 -1.02 -1.04 12.83
C ALA A 78 0.10 -2.05 13.23
N VAL A 79 -0.18 -2.96 14.17
CA VAL A 79 0.81 -3.94 14.69
C VAL A 79 1.02 -5.17 13.79
N ARG A 80 0.30 -5.26 12.67
CA ARG A 80 0.27 -6.43 11.77
C ARG A 80 1.34 -6.34 10.67
N PRO A 81 1.77 -7.48 10.07
CA PRO A 81 2.52 -7.48 8.82
C PRO A 81 1.87 -6.57 7.78
N ARG A 82 2.67 -5.79 7.06
CA ARG A 82 2.19 -4.70 6.21
C ARG A 82 2.24 -5.12 4.75
N PHE A 83 1.10 -4.99 4.08
CA PHE A 83 1.01 -5.04 2.62
C PHE A 83 1.67 -3.81 2.01
N ALA A 84 2.51 -4.03 1.01
CA ALA A 84 3.07 -3.00 0.17
C ALA A 84 3.06 -3.46 -1.29
N ALA A 85 2.97 -2.51 -2.21
CA ALA A 85 3.12 -2.75 -3.64
C ALA A 85 4.42 -2.12 -4.16
N PHE A 86 4.85 -2.51 -5.35
CA PHE A 86 6.03 -1.91 -5.99
C PHE A 86 5.63 -0.64 -6.73
N ALA A 87 6.30 0.48 -6.44
CA ALA A 87 6.01 1.77 -7.05
C ALA A 87 6.16 1.74 -8.58
N GLN A 88 7.12 0.95 -9.06
CA GLN A 88 7.44 0.80 -10.48
C GLN A 88 6.28 0.24 -11.32
N GLU A 89 5.33 -0.47 -10.72
CA GLU A 89 4.16 -1.01 -11.41
C GLU A 89 2.95 -0.06 -11.40
N LEU A 90 3.09 1.07 -10.70
CA LEU A 90 2.00 1.99 -10.36
C LEU A 90 2.39 3.45 -10.65
N GLU A 91 3.44 3.69 -11.45
CA GLU A 91 3.97 5.04 -11.72
C GLU A 91 2.89 5.97 -12.26
N ASP A 92 2.15 5.54 -13.29
CA ASP A 92 1.04 6.30 -13.88
C ASP A 92 -0.08 6.58 -12.86
N ASP A 93 -0.38 5.62 -11.99
CA ASP A 93 -1.39 5.76 -10.94
C ASP A 93 -0.93 6.77 -9.86
N ILE A 94 0.36 6.77 -9.53
CA ILE A 94 0.98 7.67 -8.54
C ILE A 94 1.07 9.09 -9.09
N GLU A 95 1.41 9.27 -10.36
CA GLU A 95 1.57 10.61 -10.97
C GLU A 95 0.24 11.32 -11.21
N ALA A 96 -0.85 10.58 -11.36
CA ALA A 96 -2.18 11.13 -11.60
C ALA A 96 -2.63 12.11 -10.50
N SER A 97 -3.45 13.09 -10.89
CA SER A 97 -4.05 14.05 -9.95
C SER A 97 -5.02 13.38 -8.98
N ASP A 98 -5.71 12.32 -9.43
CA ASP A 98 -6.66 11.50 -8.66
C ASP A 98 -6.02 10.24 -8.08
N TRP A 99 -4.69 10.25 -7.86
CA TRP A 99 -3.88 9.11 -7.40
C TRP A 99 -4.50 8.34 -6.22
N ALA A 100 -5.16 9.03 -5.27
CA ALA A 100 -5.72 8.40 -4.09
C ALA A 100 -6.87 7.43 -4.46
N LEU A 101 -7.70 7.79 -5.45
CA LEU A 101 -8.76 6.91 -5.96
C LEU A 101 -8.16 5.77 -6.77
N ARG A 102 -7.21 6.09 -7.67
CA ARG A 102 -6.54 5.10 -8.52
C ARG A 102 -5.81 4.04 -7.70
N LEU A 103 -4.95 4.44 -6.76
CA LEU A 103 -4.25 3.49 -5.90
C LEU A 103 -5.21 2.72 -4.99
N ARG A 104 -6.30 3.35 -4.50
CA ARG A 104 -7.34 2.62 -3.75
C ARG A 104 -7.94 1.51 -4.60
N ASP A 105 -8.25 1.78 -5.87
CA ASP A 105 -8.85 0.79 -6.76
C ASP A 105 -7.83 -0.28 -7.21
N ARG A 106 -6.63 0.13 -7.62
CA ARG A 106 -5.55 -0.75 -8.08
C ARG A 106 -5.06 -1.70 -7.00
N LEU A 107 -5.05 -1.25 -5.74
CA LEU A 107 -4.57 -2.04 -4.60
C LEU A 107 -5.70 -2.76 -3.84
N GLY A 108 -6.94 -2.74 -4.33
CA GLY A 108 -8.04 -3.46 -3.67
C GLY A 108 -8.46 -2.89 -2.31
N LEU A 109 -8.24 -1.59 -2.07
CA LEU A 109 -8.39 -0.96 -0.75
C LEU A 109 -9.82 -0.43 -0.51
N ALA A 110 -10.87 -1.17 -0.90
CA ALA A 110 -12.25 -0.69 -0.73
C ALA A 110 -12.68 -0.54 0.75
N HIS A 111 -11.91 -1.12 1.68
CA HIS A 111 -12.07 -0.94 3.12
C HIS A 111 -11.63 0.45 3.62
N LEU A 112 -11.16 1.34 2.74
CA LEU A 112 -10.96 2.77 3.02
C LEU A 112 -12.14 3.60 2.43
N PRO A 113 -13.37 3.47 2.96
CA PRO A 113 -14.52 4.14 2.36
C PRO A 113 -14.58 5.61 2.80
N PRO A 114 -14.85 6.54 1.87
CA PRO A 114 -15.47 7.78 2.29
C PRO A 114 -16.86 7.48 2.86
N THR A 115 -17.26 8.25 3.87
CA THR A 115 -18.58 8.08 4.50
C THR A 115 -19.33 9.40 4.51
N ASN A 116 -20.66 9.33 4.41
CA ASN A 116 -21.50 10.53 4.53
C ASN A 116 -21.38 11.19 5.91
N ALA A 117 -20.95 10.42 6.93
CA ALA A 117 -20.78 10.89 8.30
C ALA A 117 -19.43 11.61 8.52
N TYR A 118 -18.36 11.18 7.83
CA TYR A 118 -16.99 11.64 8.07
C TYR A 118 -16.35 12.35 6.85
N GLY A 119 -17.01 12.34 5.69
CA GLY A 119 -16.52 12.97 4.47
C GLY A 119 -15.47 12.12 3.72
N PRO A 120 -14.60 12.77 2.92
CA PRO A 120 -13.49 12.11 2.25
C PRO A 120 -12.58 11.37 3.23
N HIS A 121 -12.10 10.18 2.86
CA HIS A 121 -11.21 9.38 3.70
C HIS A 121 -9.77 9.88 3.56
N PRO A 122 -9.15 10.45 4.61
CA PRO A 122 -7.82 11.02 4.53
C PRO A 122 -6.75 9.92 4.46
N VAL A 123 -5.82 10.04 3.52
CA VAL A 123 -4.78 9.04 3.28
C VAL A 123 -3.41 9.66 3.03
N VAL A 124 -2.36 8.88 3.31
CA VAL A 124 -0.98 9.20 2.97
C VAL A 124 -0.36 8.06 2.15
N LEU A 125 0.34 8.42 1.08
CA LEU A 125 1.19 7.51 0.33
C LEU A 125 2.57 7.48 0.97
N MET A 126 2.90 6.35 1.59
CA MET A 126 4.22 6.06 2.14
C MET A 126 5.09 5.40 1.08
N CYS A 127 6.38 5.74 1.05
CA CYS A 127 7.38 5.16 0.16
C CYS A 127 8.69 4.90 0.89
N TYR A 128 9.28 3.73 0.65
CA TYR A 128 10.54 3.30 1.26
C TYR A 128 11.15 2.19 0.42
N ARG A 129 12.43 1.93 0.60
CA ARG A 129 13.12 0.90 -0.19
C ARG A 129 13.00 -0.48 0.43
N VAL A 130 13.08 -1.50 -0.42
CA VAL A 130 13.23 -2.90 0.02
C VAL A 130 14.41 -3.07 0.96
N ARG A 131 15.53 -2.37 0.74
CA ARG A 131 16.68 -2.42 1.65
C ARG A 131 16.35 -1.99 3.08
N GLU A 132 15.49 -1.00 3.28
CA GLU A 132 15.12 -0.51 4.61
C GLU A 132 14.34 -1.58 5.38
N VAL A 133 13.49 -2.31 4.67
CA VAL A 133 12.78 -3.49 5.20
C VAL A 133 13.75 -4.62 5.51
N ALA A 134 14.72 -4.88 4.63
CA ALA A 134 15.72 -5.92 4.83
C ALA A 134 16.63 -5.64 6.04
N GLU A 135 17.08 -4.39 6.19
CA GLU A 135 17.84 -3.93 7.35
C GLU A 135 17.04 -4.09 8.65
N ARG A 136 15.74 -3.76 8.63
CA ARG A 136 14.86 -3.96 9.77
C ARG A 136 14.70 -5.44 10.13
N ALA A 137 14.53 -6.31 9.14
CA ALA A 137 14.44 -7.76 9.35
C ALA A 137 15.70 -8.34 9.95
N HIS A 138 16.86 -7.91 9.44
CA HIS A 138 18.14 -8.30 10.01
C HIS A 138 18.27 -7.88 11.48
N ALA A 139 17.93 -6.62 11.80
CA ALA A 139 17.97 -6.10 13.17
C ALA A 139 17.03 -6.83 14.14
N LEU A 140 15.96 -7.44 13.63
CA LEU A 140 14.99 -8.21 14.40
C LEU A 140 15.23 -9.73 14.34
N HIS A 141 16.34 -10.17 13.75
CA HIS A 141 16.66 -11.60 13.51
C HIS A 141 15.55 -12.36 12.79
N ALA A 142 14.82 -11.68 11.90
CA ALA A 142 13.81 -12.29 11.06
C ALA A 142 14.46 -12.89 9.80
N ASN A 143 14.12 -14.13 9.49
CA ASN A 143 14.69 -14.86 8.35
C ASN A 143 14.16 -14.38 6.99
N HIS A 144 13.00 -13.71 6.99
CA HIS A 144 12.30 -13.31 5.77
C HIS A 144 11.88 -11.84 5.87
N PRO A 145 12.55 -10.92 5.16
CA PRO A 145 12.21 -9.50 5.20
C PRO A 145 10.89 -9.20 4.51
N LEU A 146 10.60 -9.98 3.47
CA LEU A 146 9.39 -9.91 2.68
C LEU A 146 8.79 -11.33 2.59
N ALA A 147 7.48 -11.42 2.36
CA ALA A 147 6.77 -12.67 2.17
C ALA A 147 5.61 -12.49 1.17
N VAL A 148 5.24 -13.57 0.48
CA VAL A 148 4.04 -13.61 -0.35
C VAL A 148 2.81 -13.46 0.55
N PRO A 149 1.85 -12.58 0.24
CA PRO A 149 0.60 -12.49 0.96
C PRO A 149 -0.16 -13.82 0.94
N THR A 150 -0.26 -14.45 2.10
CA THR A 150 -1.01 -15.70 2.31
C THR A 150 -2.21 -15.53 3.25
N VAL A 151 -2.29 -14.38 3.94
CA VAL A 151 -3.35 -14.02 4.91
C VAL A 151 -3.61 -12.51 4.85
N LEU A 152 -4.86 -12.11 5.07
CA LEU A 152 -5.38 -10.74 5.02
C LEU A 152 -4.72 -9.74 6.00
N ASP A 153 -4.49 -8.49 5.56
CA ASP A 153 -4.08 -7.34 6.43
C ASP A 153 -5.19 -6.99 7.44
N SER A 154 -6.43 -7.26 7.02
CA SER A 154 -7.66 -6.86 7.68
C SER A 154 -8.51 -8.06 8.08
N GLU A 155 -9.72 -7.81 8.57
CA GLU A 155 -10.76 -8.85 8.61
C GLU A 155 -10.93 -9.48 7.21
N PRO A 156 -11.33 -10.77 7.13
CA PRO A 156 -11.66 -11.42 5.88
C PRO A 156 -12.55 -10.54 5.01
N TYR A 157 -11.94 -10.04 3.95
CA TYR A 157 -12.59 -9.16 3.03
C TYR A 157 -12.63 -9.85 1.68
N GLU A 158 -13.80 -9.71 1.08
CA GLU A 158 -14.23 -10.32 -0.16
C GLU A 158 -13.32 -9.99 -1.37
N ILE A 159 -12.36 -9.09 -1.21
CA ILE A 159 -11.46 -8.58 -2.25
C ILE A 159 -10.13 -9.34 -2.27
N PHE A 160 -9.77 -10.05 -1.19
CA PHE A 160 -8.51 -10.79 -1.12
C PHE A 160 -8.55 -12.09 -1.92
N HIS A 161 -7.48 -12.36 -2.68
CA HIS A 161 -7.25 -13.62 -3.39
C HIS A 161 -5.89 -14.18 -3.00
N PRO A 162 -5.80 -15.44 -2.57
CA PRO A 162 -4.51 -16.07 -2.32
C PRO A 162 -3.75 -16.18 -3.63
N SER A 163 -2.43 -16.10 -3.56
CA SER A 163 -1.57 -16.24 -4.74
C SER A 163 -1.07 -17.68 -4.88
N PRO A 164 -0.87 -18.17 -6.12
CA PRO A 164 -0.26 -19.48 -6.36
C PRO A 164 1.10 -19.59 -5.65
N CYS A 165 1.41 -20.76 -5.11
CA CYS A 165 2.62 -20.98 -4.31
C CYS A 165 3.92 -20.85 -5.12
N GLU A 166 3.81 -20.89 -6.44
CA GLU A 166 4.87 -20.77 -7.42
C GLU A 166 5.28 -19.31 -7.66
N GLN A 167 4.47 -18.34 -7.22
CA GLN A 167 4.77 -16.91 -7.38
C GLN A 167 5.59 -16.38 -6.19
N ASP A 168 6.55 -15.50 -6.51
CA ASP A 168 7.38 -14.80 -5.53
C ASP A 168 6.65 -13.59 -4.89
N TYR A 169 5.43 -13.26 -5.31
CA TYR A 169 4.65 -12.15 -4.74
C TYR A 169 3.16 -12.41 -4.92
N GLY A 170 2.34 -11.66 -4.18
CA GLY A 170 0.90 -11.68 -4.36
C GLY A 170 0.44 -10.78 -5.49
N ARG A 171 -0.85 -10.84 -5.82
CA ARG A 171 -1.48 -9.92 -6.77
C ARG A 171 -2.72 -9.27 -6.17
N THR A 172 -2.81 -7.96 -6.27
CA THR A 172 -3.97 -7.21 -5.80
C THR A 172 -5.18 -7.43 -6.71
N LEU A 173 -6.39 -7.46 -6.14
CA LEU A 173 -7.62 -7.39 -6.93
C LEU A 173 -7.86 -5.94 -7.37
N ASN A 174 -7.77 -5.67 -8.68
CA ASN A 174 -8.01 -4.34 -9.24
C ASN A 174 -9.52 -4.02 -9.33
N LEU A 175 -9.99 -3.05 -8.55
CA LEU A 175 -11.40 -2.65 -8.48
C LEU A 175 -11.88 -1.88 -9.71
N ALA A 176 -10.96 -1.22 -10.42
CA ALA A 176 -11.25 -0.58 -11.70
C ALA A 176 -11.55 -1.62 -12.80
N GLY A 177 -11.19 -2.88 -12.58
CA GLY A 177 -11.25 -3.96 -13.58
C GLY A 177 -9.99 -4.03 -14.42
N LEU A 178 -9.91 -5.07 -15.25
CA LEU A 178 -8.87 -5.21 -16.25
C LEU A 178 -9.13 -4.19 -17.37
N GLY A 179 -8.15 -3.33 -17.63
CA GLY A 179 -8.12 -2.42 -18.78
C GLY A 179 -7.10 -2.91 -19.81
N ASP A 180 -6.83 -2.11 -20.84
CA ASP A 180 -5.98 -2.52 -21.99
C ASP A 180 -4.55 -2.96 -21.61
N ASP A 181 -4.06 -2.59 -20.43
CA ASP A 181 -2.71 -2.93 -19.93
C ASP A 181 -2.66 -4.08 -18.89
N ASP A 182 -3.74 -4.87 -18.72
CA ASP A 182 -3.82 -6.23 -18.12
C ASP A 182 -2.83 -6.62 -16.96
N ARG A 183 -2.38 -5.66 -16.15
CA ARG A 183 -1.37 -5.90 -15.12
C ARG A 183 -1.96 -5.73 -13.74
N LEU A 184 -2.11 -6.84 -13.03
CA LEU A 184 -2.36 -6.84 -11.59
C LEU A 184 -1.12 -6.31 -10.86
N ALA A 185 -1.28 -5.45 -9.86
CA ALA A 185 -0.15 -4.98 -9.09
C ALA A 185 0.39 -6.10 -8.19
N SER A 186 1.71 -6.28 -8.21
CA SER A 186 2.42 -7.15 -7.28
C SER A 186 2.36 -6.58 -5.87
N GLU A 187 2.04 -7.43 -4.91
CA GLU A 187 2.01 -7.11 -3.50
C GLU A 187 2.90 -8.05 -2.69
N VAL A 188 3.49 -7.51 -1.61
CA VAL A 188 4.30 -8.24 -0.65
C VAL A 188 3.86 -7.90 0.77
N LEU A 189 4.02 -8.87 1.67
CA LEU A 189 4.00 -8.63 3.10
C LEU A 189 5.40 -8.31 3.58
N HIS A 190 5.50 -7.38 4.51
CA HIS A 190 6.73 -7.15 5.22
C HIS A 190 6.51 -6.91 6.70
N MET A 191 7.56 -7.12 7.49
CA MET A 191 7.50 -6.76 8.89
C MET A 191 7.42 -5.26 9.08
N ARG A 192 6.85 -4.83 10.20
CA ARG A 192 6.74 -3.41 10.51
C ARG A 192 8.10 -2.71 10.52
N ILE A 193 8.19 -1.64 9.74
CA ILE A 193 9.19 -0.59 9.86
C ILE A 193 8.55 0.61 10.57
N ASP A 194 9.36 1.41 11.26
CA ASP A 194 8.88 2.68 11.81
C ASP A 194 9.04 3.77 10.75
N TYR A 195 7.93 4.44 10.44
CA TYR A 195 7.93 5.52 9.47
C TYR A 195 8.70 6.74 9.97
N VAL A 196 9.36 7.41 9.03
CA VAL A 196 10.01 8.71 9.21
C VAL A 196 9.51 9.71 8.16
N PRO A 197 9.68 11.04 8.35
CA PRO A 197 9.15 12.04 7.42
C PRO A 197 9.56 11.87 5.96
N SER A 198 10.77 11.35 5.70
CA SER A 198 11.23 11.08 4.33
C SER A 198 10.46 9.97 3.62
N HIS A 199 9.67 9.17 4.35
CA HIS A 199 8.80 8.16 3.73
C HIS A 199 7.49 8.76 3.19
N ILE A 200 7.09 9.95 3.62
CA ILE A 200 5.83 10.56 3.18
C ILE A 200 6.00 11.08 1.74
N TRP A 201 5.34 10.41 0.78
CA TRP A 201 5.38 10.79 -0.62
C TRP A 201 4.27 11.78 -0.97
N LYS A 202 3.01 11.43 -0.73
CA LYS A 202 1.84 12.26 -1.05
C LYS A 202 0.85 12.20 0.09
N VAL A 203 0.11 13.29 0.29
CA VAL A 203 -1.06 13.33 1.17
C VAL A 203 -2.27 13.60 0.26
N GLY A 204 -3.44 13.11 0.64
CA GLY A 204 -4.67 13.30 -0.14
C GLY A 204 -5.87 12.63 0.51
N SER A 205 -6.96 12.54 -0.25
CA SER A 205 -8.21 11.97 0.24
C SER A 205 -8.89 11.09 -0.80
N ILE A 206 -9.50 9.99 -0.35
CA ILE A 206 -10.40 9.15 -1.14
C ILE A 206 -11.79 9.77 -1.04
N THR A 207 -12.30 10.28 -2.17
CA THR A 207 -13.53 11.08 -2.21
C THR A 207 -14.76 10.30 -2.67
N ALA A 208 -14.59 9.13 -3.29
CA ALA A 208 -15.68 8.29 -3.78
C ALA A 208 -15.56 6.85 -3.24
N ARG A 209 -16.68 6.15 -3.06
CA ARG A 209 -16.68 4.72 -2.71
C ARG A 209 -16.31 3.87 -3.93
N ALA A 210 -15.65 2.73 -3.69
CA ALA A 210 -15.48 1.72 -4.72
C ALA A 210 -16.81 0.99 -4.95
N ASP A 211 -17.09 0.59 -6.19
CA ASP A 211 -18.23 -0.28 -6.50
C ASP A 211 -17.90 -1.73 -6.11
N THR A 212 -18.33 -2.12 -4.92
CA THR A 212 -18.21 -3.47 -4.38
C THR A 212 -19.54 -4.22 -4.44
N SER A 213 -20.43 -3.90 -5.38
CA SER A 213 -21.66 -4.67 -5.58
C SER A 213 -21.35 -6.13 -5.89
N SER A 214 -22.18 -7.06 -5.41
CA SER A 214 -21.90 -8.50 -5.54
C SER A 214 -21.71 -8.95 -6.99
N ALA A 215 -22.47 -8.37 -7.94
CA ALA A 215 -22.32 -8.65 -9.36
C ALA A 215 -20.97 -8.15 -9.91
N ARG A 216 -20.55 -6.94 -9.54
CA ARG A 216 -19.27 -6.37 -9.94
C ARG A 216 -18.10 -7.17 -9.35
N LEU A 217 -18.14 -7.46 -8.04
CA LEU A 217 -17.11 -8.25 -7.38
C LEU A 217 -17.00 -9.63 -8.01
N SER A 218 -18.11 -10.34 -8.24
CA SER A 218 -18.08 -11.66 -8.87
C SER A 218 -17.34 -11.65 -10.21
N LYS A 219 -17.61 -10.64 -11.06
CA LYS A 219 -16.89 -10.45 -12.32
C LYS A 219 -15.40 -10.22 -12.10
N LEU A 220 -15.05 -9.26 -11.24
CA LEU A 220 -13.66 -8.90 -10.96
C LEU A 220 -12.85 -10.10 -10.44
N ARG A 221 -13.45 -10.93 -9.58
CA ARG A 221 -12.82 -12.16 -9.07
C ARG A 221 -12.59 -13.18 -10.18
N GLY A 222 -13.57 -13.37 -11.06
CA GLY A 222 -13.43 -14.26 -12.22
C GLY A 222 -12.29 -13.82 -13.14
N ASP A 223 -12.27 -12.52 -13.47
CA ASP A 223 -11.21 -11.92 -14.29
C ASP A 223 -9.83 -12.06 -13.64
N HIS A 224 -9.74 -11.80 -12.32
CA HIS A 224 -8.50 -11.93 -11.55
C HIS A 224 -8.01 -13.39 -11.47
N LEU A 225 -8.92 -14.35 -11.23
CA LEU A 225 -8.58 -15.76 -11.21
C LEU A 225 -8.04 -16.23 -12.56
N ALA A 226 -8.71 -15.88 -13.65
CA ALA A 226 -8.26 -16.23 -15.01
C ALA A 226 -6.87 -15.67 -15.29
N LEU A 227 -6.59 -14.44 -14.87
CA LEU A 227 -5.28 -13.83 -15.04
C LEU A 227 -4.20 -14.47 -14.14
N LEU A 228 -4.55 -14.86 -12.92
CA LEU A 228 -3.64 -15.63 -12.05
C LEU A 228 -3.29 -16.98 -12.67
N GLN A 229 -4.27 -17.71 -13.19
CA GLN A 229 -4.07 -18.99 -13.89
C GLN A 229 -3.12 -18.81 -15.08
N LEU A 230 -3.35 -17.77 -15.91
CA LEU A 230 -2.50 -17.43 -17.05
C LEU A 230 -1.07 -17.07 -16.62
N LEU A 231 -0.91 -16.22 -15.61
CA LEU A 231 0.41 -15.75 -15.15
C LEU A 231 1.23 -16.83 -14.42
N SER A 232 0.57 -17.84 -13.86
CA SER A 232 1.22 -18.95 -13.16
C SER A 232 1.37 -20.22 -13.98
N ASP A 233 0.84 -20.25 -15.21
CA ASP A 233 0.75 -21.46 -16.05
C ASP A 233 0.04 -22.60 -15.32
N ARG A 234 -1.02 -22.26 -14.58
CA ARG A 234 -1.81 -23.19 -13.75
C ARG A 234 -3.30 -23.02 -13.98
N ASP A 235 -3.80 -23.65 -15.02
CA ASP A 235 -5.24 -23.67 -15.35
C ASP A 235 -6.11 -24.28 -14.23
N ASP A 236 -5.53 -25.11 -13.36
CA ASP A 236 -6.21 -25.77 -12.24
C ASP A 236 -6.23 -24.94 -10.95
N PHE A 237 -5.56 -23.79 -10.92
CA PHE A 237 -5.53 -22.94 -9.74
C PHE A 237 -6.94 -22.44 -9.39
N GLY A 238 -7.36 -22.64 -8.14
CA GLY A 238 -8.70 -22.28 -7.66
C GLY A 238 -9.80 -23.33 -7.91
N VAL A 239 -9.47 -24.47 -8.51
CA VAL A 239 -10.37 -25.64 -8.58
C VAL A 239 -10.27 -26.44 -7.28
N LEU A 240 -11.43 -26.76 -6.67
CA LEU A 240 -11.55 -27.56 -5.44
C LEU A 240 -11.75 -29.06 -5.72
#